data_AF-A0A842APX0-F1
#
_entry.id   AF-A0A842APX0-F1
#
_cell.length_a   1.000
_cell.length_b   1.000
_cell.length_c   1.000
_cell.angle_alpha   90.00
_cell.angle_beta   90.00
_cell.angle_gamma   90.00
#
_symmetry.space_group_name_H-M   'P 1'
#
loop_
_entity.id
_entity.type
_entity.pdbx_description
1 polymer ?
#
loop_
_entity_poly.entity_id
_entity_poly.type
_entity_poly.pdbx_seq_one_letter_code
_entity_poly.pdbx_strand_id
1 'polypeptide(L)'
;MVHGFLVDLIKNVYSNHSSVDERERMTRFWIEFHGKELKSKDCSYASDTSSICIYNFSRPGPAILLSCINAAAHHVDFVIRNETRNDDSFFSIYHKLLLEAFRLQMLTPAKIMAIDSTKDLEQLEKRFGAIDEWLYETKPYKDGLILLKCRAPVDKKDVLKKAKYKFSTFEKVWIKEVQQKQVQMEKDFLKRFFPESDMLEVPFHDLSFYVVYFVSLKNGRIHYDTLKEMGYQYEAYDLGRFTWNKQIVASKWREEEEKLSLLKGLKIRTIAK
;
A
#
# COMPACT_ATOMS: atom_id res chain seq x y z
N MET A 1 7.51 5.40 0.72
CA MET A 1 8.06 4.03 0.89
C MET A 1 7.93 3.25 -0.42
N VAL A 2 6.71 2.91 -0.88
CA VAL A 2 6.45 2.12 -2.10
C VAL A 2 7.20 2.65 -3.33
N HIS A 3 7.05 3.93 -3.67
CA HIS A 3 7.76 4.52 -4.82
C HIS A 3 9.28 4.30 -4.77
N GLY A 4 9.91 4.61 -3.64
CA GLY A 4 11.36 4.44 -3.47
C GLY A 4 11.79 2.98 -3.61
N PHE A 5 11.01 2.05 -3.05
CA PHE A 5 11.28 0.63 -3.18
C PHE A 5 11.16 0.14 -4.63
N LEU A 6 10.12 0.54 -5.38
CA LEU A 6 9.97 0.17 -6.79
C LEU A 6 11.10 0.73 -7.66
N VAL A 7 11.52 1.97 -7.40
CA VAL A 7 12.69 2.58 -8.06
C VAL A 7 13.96 1.78 -7.77
N ASP A 8 14.17 1.35 -6.52
CA ASP A 8 15.33 0.55 -6.14
C ASP A 8 15.30 -0.85 -6.79
N LEU A 9 14.12 -1.49 -6.89
CA LEU A 9 13.95 -2.74 -7.63
C LEU A 9 14.39 -2.60 -9.09
N ILE A 10 13.88 -1.59 -9.78
CA ILE A 10 14.19 -1.33 -11.19
C ILE A 10 15.68 -1.06 -11.36
N LYS A 11 16.28 -0.24 -10.49
CA LYS A 11 17.72 0.04 -10.52
C LYS A 11 18.56 -1.22 -10.32
N ASN A 12 18.21 -2.08 -9.36
CA ASN A 12 18.96 -3.30 -9.11
C ASN A 12 18.90 -4.24 -10.31
N VAL A 13 17.70 -4.48 -10.86
CA VAL A 13 17.49 -5.38 -12.00
C VAL A 13 18.16 -4.88 -13.28
N TYR A 14 18.16 -3.57 -13.55
CA TYR A 14 18.64 -3.02 -14.83
C TYR A 14 19.98 -2.28 -14.76
N SER A 15 20.63 -2.26 -13.59
CA SER A 15 21.93 -1.61 -13.35
C SER A 15 22.99 -1.98 -14.40
N ASN A 16 23.05 -3.24 -14.82
CA ASN A 16 24.04 -3.76 -15.76
C ASN A 16 23.47 -4.11 -17.15
N HIS A 17 22.17 -3.90 -17.38
CA HIS A 17 21.46 -4.45 -18.53
C HIS A 17 20.78 -3.41 -19.44
N SER A 18 20.92 -2.12 -19.13
CA SER A 18 20.33 -1.03 -19.91
C SER A 18 21.26 0.18 -19.99
N SER A 19 20.98 1.10 -20.91
CA SER A 19 21.65 2.40 -20.93
C SER A 19 21.28 3.24 -19.68
N VAL A 20 22.07 4.28 -19.40
CA VAL A 20 21.77 5.25 -18.33
C VAL A 20 20.41 5.91 -18.59
N ASP A 21 20.18 6.34 -19.83
CA ASP A 21 18.97 7.05 -20.24
C ASP A 21 17.71 6.18 -20.10
N GLU A 22 17.78 4.91 -20.48
CA GLU A 22 16.66 3.97 -20.29
C GLU A 22 16.34 3.76 -18.80
N ARG A 23 17.37 3.57 -17.96
CA ARG A 23 17.16 3.44 -16.51
C ARG A 23 16.54 4.70 -15.90
N GLU A 24 16.97 5.88 -16.34
CA GLU A 24 16.35 7.12 -15.90
C GLU A 24 14.87 7.18 -16.29
N ARG A 25 14.52 6.77 -17.51
CA ARG A 25 13.13 6.69 -17.95
C ARG A 25 12.31 5.68 -17.14
N MET A 26 12.85 4.48 -16.90
CA MET A 26 12.19 3.44 -16.10
C MET A 26 11.95 3.83 -14.65
N THR A 27 12.69 4.80 -14.12
CA THR A 27 12.56 5.29 -12.74
C THR A 27 11.74 6.57 -12.63
N ARG A 28 11.26 7.10 -13.76
CA ARG A 28 10.42 8.30 -13.84
C ARG A 28 8.95 7.91 -14.01
N PHE A 29 8.30 7.65 -12.88
CA PHE A 29 6.85 7.42 -12.81
C PHE A 29 6.27 8.00 -11.52
N TRP A 30 4.96 8.20 -11.48
CA TRP A 30 4.23 8.68 -10.32
C TRP A 30 3.49 7.54 -9.63
N ILE A 31 3.30 7.65 -8.30
CA ILE A 31 2.38 6.78 -7.57
C ILE A 31 1.15 7.59 -7.18
N GLU A 32 -0.01 7.13 -7.63
CA GLU A 32 -1.30 7.68 -7.26
C GLU A 32 -2.04 6.70 -6.36
N PHE A 33 -2.42 7.15 -5.17
CA PHE A 33 -3.20 6.35 -4.26
C PHE A 33 -4.66 6.76 -4.31
N HIS A 34 -5.57 5.81 -4.53
CA HIS A 34 -7.00 6.07 -4.55
C HIS A 34 -7.69 5.20 -3.52
N GLY A 35 -8.11 5.77 -2.39
CA GLY A 35 -8.82 4.99 -1.36
C GLY A 35 -10.28 4.71 -1.72
N LYS A 36 -10.44 3.85 -2.72
CA LYS A 36 -11.69 3.25 -3.17
C LYS A 36 -11.47 1.76 -3.40
N GLU A 37 -12.51 0.98 -3.22
CA GLU A 37 -12.53 -0.45 -3.50
C GLU A 37 -13.18 -0.69 -4.87
N LEU A 38 -12.46 -1.36 -5.77
CA LEU A 38 -12.85 -1.68 -7.15
C LEU A 38 -12.82 -3.19 -7.33
N LYS A 39 -13.88 -3.74 -7.93
CA LYS A 39 -13.93 -5.17 -8.29
C LYS A 39 -13.07 -5.52 -9.51
N SER A 40 -12.81 -4.54 -10.37
CA SER A 40 -12.19 -4.78 -11.68
C SER A 40 -10.67 -4.80 -11.67
N LYS A 41 -10.04 -4.09 -10.72
CA LYS A 41 -8.58 -3.95 -10.65
C LYS A 41 -8.11 -3.49 -9.28
N ASP A 42 -6.93 -3.97 -8.91
CA ASP A 42 -6.23 -3.62 -7.68
C ASP A 42 -5.18 -2.52 -7.89
N CYS A 43 -4.55 -2.53 -9.06
CA CYS A 43 -3.55 -1.56 -9.47
C CYS A 43 -3.63 -1.41 -11.00
N SER A 44 -3.18 -0.29 -11.54
CA SER A 44 -3.01 -0.12 -12.99
C SER A 44 -1.88 0.84 -13.32
N TYR A 45 -1.26 0.63 -14.47
CA TYR A 45 -0.35 1.60 -15.08
C TYR A 45 -1.09 2.45 -16.12
N ALA A 46 -0.96 3.77 -16.03
CA ALA A 46 -1.46 4.75 -16.98
C ALA A 46 -0.28 5.34 -17.75
N SER A 47 -0.12 4.93 -19.02
CA SER A 47 1.05 5.26 -19.85
C SER A 47 1.10 6.70 -20.32
N ASP A 48 -0.05 7.39 -20.37
CA ASP A 48 -0.18 8.80 -20.73
C ASP A 48 0.45 9.74 -19.69
N THR A 49 0.38 9.36 -18.42
CA THR A 49 0.90 10.15 -17.29
C THR A 49 2.10 9.50 -16.61
N SER A 50 2.51 8.31 -17.07
CA SER A 50 3.49 7.45 -16.41
C SER A 50 3.15 7.23 -14.93
N SER A 51 1.89 6.89 -14.64
CA SER A 51 1.38 6.79 -13.26
C SER A 51 0.99 5.36 -12.92
N ILE A 52 1.38 4.91 -11.73
CA ILE A 52 0.89 3.68 -11.12
C ILE A 52 -0.22 4.06 -10.14
N CYS A 53 -1.45 3.68 -10.48
CA CYS A 53 -2.63 3.96 -9.68
C CYS A 53 -2.96 2.74 -8.81
N ILE A 54 -2.95 2.91 -7.49
CA ILE A 54 -3.17 1.85 -6.50
C ILE A 54 -4.56 1.99 -5.88
N TYR A 55 -5.30 0.88 -5.81
CA TYR A 55 -6.63 0.74 -5.24
C TYR A 55 -6.63 -0.37 -4.17
N ASN A 56 -7.79 -0.58 -3.55
CA ASN A 56 -8.09 -1.77 -2.74
C ASN A 56 -7.14 -1.96 -1.55
N PHE A 57 -7.07 -0.96 -0.67
CA PHE A 57 -6.21 -0.97 0.52
C PHE A 57 -6.75 -1.82 1.66
N SER A 58 -7.93 -2.44 1.49
CA SER A 58 -8.43 -3.46 2.41
C SER A 58 -7.61 -4.75 2.39
N ARG A 59 -6.83 -4.98 1.34
CA ARG A 59 -6.01 -6.18 1.16
C ARG A 59 -4.74 -6.15 2.02
N PRO A 60 -4.14 -7.32 2.32
CA PRO A 60 -2.86 -7.40 3.00
C PRO A 60 -1.76 -6.64 2.25
N GLY A 61 -0.80 -6.10 3.00
CA GLY A 61 0.37 -5.38 2.47
C GLY A 61 1.12 -6.09 1.35
N PRO A 62 1.42 -7.41 1.48
CA PRO A 62 2.04 -8.19 0.42
C PRO A 62 1.25 -8.20 -0.90
N ALA A 63 -0.09 -8.29 -0.84
CA ALA A 63 -0.95 -8.25 -2.02
C ALA A 63 -0.93 -6.88 -2.71
N ILE A 64 -0.91 -5.80 -1.92
CA ILE A 64 -0.78 -4.43 -2.45
C ILE A 64 0.57 -4.26 -3.15
N LEU A 65 1.66 -4.69 -2.52
CA LEU A 65 2.99 -4.58 -3.11
C LEU A 65 3.12 -5.43 -4.38
N LEU A 66 2.58 -6.65 -4.39
CA LEU A 66 2.60 -7.51 -5.57
C LEU A 66 1.92 -6.84 -6.78
N SER A 67 0.75 -6.23 -6.58
CA SER A 67 0.06 -5.48 -7.63
C SER A 67 0.84 -4.22 -8.08
N CYS A 68 1.61 -3.60 -7.18
CA CYS A 68 2.46 -2.46 -7.51
C CYS A 68 3.68 -2.90 -8.35
N ILE A 69 4.28 -4.05 -8.07
CA ILE A 69 5.37 -4.62 -8.86
C ILE A 69 4.87 -5.00 -10.27
N ASN A 70 3.68 -5.58 -10.37
CA ASN A 70 3.04 -5.87 -11.66
C ASN A 70 2.85 -4.59 -12.50
N ALA A 71 2.28 -3.53 -11.91
CA ALA A 71 2.14 -2.24 -12.59
C ALA A 71 3.49 -1.58 -12.93
N ALA A 72 4.51 -1.74 -12.09
CA ALA A 72 5.86 -1.30 -12.39
C ALA A 72 6.48 -2.09 -13.55
N ALA A 73 6.19 -3.39 -13.68
CA ALA A 73 6.59 -4.18 -14.83
C ALA A 73 5.95 -3.65 -16.12
N HIS A 74 4.66 -3.30 -16.11
CA HIS A 74 4.01 -2.64 -17.24
C HIS A 74 4.67 -1.30 -17.60
N HIS A 75 5.08 -0.51 -16.61
CA HIS A 75 5.82 0.73 -16.85
C HIS A 75 7.16 0.47 -17.54
N VAL A 76 7.97 -0.43 -16.99
CA VAL A 76 9.29 -0.79 -17.55
C VAL A 76 9.14 -1.33 -18.98
N ASP A 77 8.17 -2.21 -19.18
CA ASP A 77 7.83 -2.79 -20.48
C ASP A 77 7.44 -1.73 -21.51
N PHE A 78 6.59 -0.78 -21.11
CA PHE A 78 6.24 0.38 -21.93
C PHE A 78 7.44 1.27 -22.24
N VAL A 79 8.35 1.48 -21.30
CA VAL A 79 9.57 2.28 -21.55
C VAL A 79 10.46 1.63 -22.61
N ILE A 80 10.56 0.29 -22.59
CA ILE A 80 11.37 -0.50 -23.53
C ILE A 80 10.70 -0.59 -24.91
N ARG A 81 9.42 -0.95 -24.96
CA ARG A 81 8.72 -1.31 -26.21
C ARG A 81 7.81 -0.22 -26.76
N ASN A 82 7.57 0.84 -25.99
CA ASN A 82 6.55 1.86 -26.25
C ASN A 82 5.11 1.32 -26.34
N GLU A 83 4.89 0.10 -25.87
CA GLU A 83 3.60 -0.54 -25.64
C GLU A 83 3.73 -1.54 -24.48
N THR A 84 2.61 -1.98 -23.90
CA THR A 84 2.65 -3.05 -22.90
C THR A 84 1.41 -3.92 -22.97
N ARG A 85 1.60 -5.24 -22.82
CA ARG A 85 0.57 -6.28 -22.89
C ARG A 85 0.98 -7.46 -22.01
N ASN A 86 0.03 -8.32 -21.63
CA ASN A 86 0.30 -9.53 -20.84
C ASN A 86 0.90 -10.66 -21.71
N ASP A 87 2.07 -10.39 -22.30
CA ASP A 87 2.82 -11.32 -23.15
C ASP A 87 4.12 -11.79 -22.47
N ASP A 88 4.90 -12.62 -23.16
CA ASP A 88 6.12 -13.20 -22.59
C ASP A 88 7.20 -12.16 -22.27
N SER A 89 7.22 -11.04 -23.01
CA SER A 89 8.14 -9.93 -22.74
C SER A 89 7.81 -9.27 -21.41
N PHE A 90 6.52 -8.96 -21.19
CA PHE A 90 6.04 -8.45 -19.91
C PHE A 90 6.30 -9.43 -18.77
N PHE A 91 5.97 -10.72 -18.93
CA PHE A 91 6.17 -11.70 -17.85
C PHE A 91 7.66 -11.92 -17.51
N SER A 92 8.57 -11.77 -18.48
CA SER A 92 10.02 -11.77 -18.21
C SER A 92 10.44 -10.59 -17.33
N ILE A 93 9.91 -9.40 -17.59
CA ILE A 93 10.17 -8.19 -16.79
C ILE A 93 9.56 -8.36 -15.38
N TYR A 94 8.31 -8.80 -15.32
CA TYR A 94 7.60 -8.99 -14.06
C TYR A 94 8.28 -10.02 -13.18
N HIS A 95 8.70 -11.16 -13.75
CA HIS A 95 9.47 -12.18 -13.05
C HIS A 95 10.77 -11.62 -12.46
N LYS A 96 11.56 -10.86 -13.23
CA LYS A 96 12.81 -10.26 -12.74
C LYS A 96 12.59 -9.30 -11.56
N LEU A 97 11.58 -8.42 -11.65
CA LEU A 97 11.26 -7.49 -10.57
C LEU A 97 10.75 -8.22 -9.32
N LEU A 98 9.96 -9.27 -9.50
CA LEU A 98 9.44 -10.08 -8.40
C LEU A 98 10.55 -10.89 -7.71
N LEU A 99 11.44 -11.51 -8.48
CA LEU A 99 12.61 -12.23 -7.98
C LEU A 99 13.53 -11.30 -7.19
N GLU A 100 13.74 -10.07 -7.66
CA GLU A 100 14.48 -9.06 -6.92
C GLU A 100 13.77 -8.67 -5.61
N ALA A 101 12.44 -8.58 -5.59
CA ALA A 101 11.68 -8.32 -4.37
C ALA A 101 11.79 -9.47 -3.35
N PHE A 102 11.93 -10.72 -3.80
CA PHE A 102 12.22 -11.89 -2.95
C PHE A 102 13.62 -11.85 -2.38
N ARG A 103 14.61 -11.59 -3.22
CA ARG A 103 15.99 -11.38 -2.79
C ARG A 103 16.07 -10.27 -1.75
N LEU A 104 15.34 -9.18 -1.92
CA LEU A 104 15.24 -8.08 -0.97
C LEU A 104 14.39 -8.38 0.28
N GLN A 105 13.79 -9.57 0.36
CA GLN A 105 12.91 -10.05 1.45
C GLN A 105 11.68 -9.17 1.74
N MET A 106 11.32 -8.28 0.81
CA MET A 106 10.10 -7.49 0.91
C MET A 106 8.86 -8.33 0.61
N LEU A 107 9.00 -9.32 -0.27
CA LEU A 107 8.05 -10.41 -0.46
C LEU A 107 8.75 -11.75 -0.22
N THR A 108 7.97 -12.78 0.06
CA THR A 108 8.44 -14.17 0.14
C THR A 108 7.45 -15.07 -0.59
N PRO A 109 7.87 -16.25 -1.10
CA PRO A 109 6.96 -17.22 -1.70
C PRO A 109 5.77 -17.53 -0.79
N ALA A 110 6.02 -17.77 0.51
CA ALA A 110 4.96 -18.01 1.50
C ALA A 110 3.97 -16.85 1.62
N LYS A 111 4.43 -15.59 1.63
CA LYS A 111 3.54 -14.41 1.65
C LYS A 111 2.71 -14.29 0.38
N ILE A 112 3.22 -14.74 -0.77
CA ILE A 112 2.50 -14.68 -2.05
C ILE A 112 1.50 -15.82 -2.18
N MET A 113 1.88 -17.05 -1.81
CA MET A 113 0.99 -18.21 -1.82
C MET A 113 -0.20 -18.06 -0.86
N ALA A 114 -0.06 -17.22 0.18
CA ALA A 114 -1.16 -16.86 1.07
C ALA A 114 -2.14 -15.82 0.48
N ILE A 115 -1.83 -15.23 -0.68
CA ILE A 115 -2.75 -14.36 -1.42
C ILE A 115 -3.60 -15.24 -2.31
N ASP A 116 -4.89 -14.95 -2.41
CA ASP A 116 -5.79 -15.62 -3.36
C ASP A 116 -5.16 -15.68 -4.77
N SER A 117 -5.06 -16.87 -5.34
CA SER A 117 -4.39 -17.10 -6.64
C SER A 117 -4.89 -16.09 -7.67
N THR A 118 -3.95 -15.35 -8.27
CA THR A 118 -4.23 -14.43 -9.36
C THR A 118 -3.80 -15.08 -10.67
N LYS A 119 -4.50 -14.78 -11.76
CA LYS A 119 -4.14 -15.27 -13.10
C LYS A 119 -2.68 -14.97 -13.46
N ASP A 120 -2.14 -13.84 -12.98
CA ASP A 120 -0.77 -13.45 -13.27
C ASP A 120 0.26 -14.36 -12.57
N LEU A 121 -0.04 -14.86 -11.37
CA LEU A 121 0.81 -15.83 -10.67
C LEU A 121 0.82 -17.18 -11.40
N GLU A 122 -0.35 -17.66 -11.83
CA GLU A 122 -0.45 -18.89 -12.63
C GLU A 122 0.34 -18.78 -13.94
N GLN A 123 0.31 -17.59 -14.58
CA GLN A 123 1.08 -17.32 -15.80
C GLN A 123 2.59 -17.26 -15.55
N LEU A 124 3.03 -16.80 -14.37
CA LEU A 124 4.43 -16.83 -13.97
C LEU A 124 4.88 -18.27 -13.74
N GLU A 125 4.12 -19.07 -12.99
CA GLU A 125 4.46 -20.47 -12.72
C GLU A 125 4.54 -21.31 -13.99
N LYS A 126 3.61 -21.10 -14.92
CA LYS A 126 3.62 -21.76 -16.23
C LYS A 126 4.89 -21.49 -17.03
N ARG A 127 5.52 -20.32 -16.86
CA ARG A 127 6.69 -19.88 -17.63
C ARG A 127 8.02 -20.15 -16.95
N PHE A 128 8.06 -20.01 -15.63
CA PHE A 128 9.31 -19.97 -14.85
C PHE A 128 9.40 -21.10 -13.81
N GLY A 129 8.42 -21.99 -13.74
CA GLY A 129 8.33 -23.03 -12.72
C GLY A 129 7.72 -22.52 -11.42
N ALA A 130 7.56 -23.40 -10.44
CA ALA A 130 6.92 -23.08 -9.17
C ALA A 130 7.64 -21.95 -8.43
N ILE A 131 6.87 -21.03 -7.83
CA ILE A 131 7.40 -19.79 -7.23
C ILE A 131 8.38 -20.08 -6.08
N ASP A 132 8.15 -21.15 -5.32
CA ASP A 132 8.99 -21.58 -4.21
C ASP A 132 10.27 -22.31 -4.63
N GLU A 133 10.39 -22.68 -5.91
CA GLU A 133 11.59 -23.30 -6.49
C GLU A 133 12.53 -22.29 -7.14
N TRP A 134 12.14 -21.01 -7.25
CA TRP A 134 12.97 -19.98 -7.87
C TRP A 134 14.24 -19.73 -7.05
N LEU A 135 15.40 -19.73 -7.72
CA LEU A 135 16.69 -19.53 -7.08
C LEU A 135 17.04 -18.06 -6.96
N TYR A 136 17.34 -17.61 -5.73
CA TYR A 136 17.80 -16.27 -5.44
C TYR A 136 18.61 -16.22 -4.13
N GLU A 137 19.59 -15.33 -4.07
CA GLU A 137 20.33 -15.05 -2.83
C GLU A 137 19.63 -13.94 -2.05
N THR A 138 19.42 -14.13 -0.75
CA THR A 138 18.76 -13.13 0.08
C THR A 138 19.71 -12.00 0.51
N LYS A 139 19.25 -10.77 0.38
CA LYS A 139 19.89 -9.55 0.86
C LYS A 139 18.81 -8.61 1.41
N PRO A 140 18.50 -8.66 2.72
CA PRO A 140 17.38 -7.91 3.29
C PRO A 140 17.46 -6.41 2.97
N TYR A 141 16.35 -5.84 2.49
CA TYR A 141 16.28 -4.42 2.16
C TYR A 141 16.11 -3.58 3.42
N LYS A 142 17.00 -2.61 3.63
CA LYS A 142 16.94 -1.72 4.79
C LYS A 142 16.91 -2.49 6.11
N ASP A 143 17.79 -3.48 6.23
CA ASP A 143 17.87 -4.34 7.40
C ASP A 143 18.05 -3.55 8.71
N GLY A 144 17.38 -3.99 9.76
CA GLY A 144 17.36 -3.33 11.07
C GLY A 144 16.65 -1.97 11.10
N LEU A 145 15.99 -1.52 10.02
CA LEU A 145 15.15 -0.33 10.05
C LEU A 145 13.71 -0.63 10.47
N ILE A 146 13.17 0.26 11.29
CA ILE A 146 11.81 0.29 11.79
C ILE A 146 11.18 1.61 11.34
N LEU A 147 9.90 1.56 11.00
CA LEU A 147 9.10 2.72 10.66
C LEU A 147 8.33 3.17 11.89
N LEU A 148 8.66 4.36 12.39
CA LEU A 148 7.84 5.04 13.38
C LEU A 148 6.84 5.93 12.67
N LYS A 149 5.56 5.62 12.85
CA LYS A 149 4.44 6.42 12.37
C LYS A 149 3.85 7.18 13.55
N CYS A 150 3.53 8.45 13.36
CA CYS A 150 2.95 9.30 14.39
C CYS A 150 1.81 10.13 13.79
N ARG A 151 0.64 10.09 14.43
CA ARG A 151 -0.43 11.07 14.18
C ARG A 151 -0.14 12.31 15.00
N ALA A 152 -0.19 13.46 14.35
CA ALA A 152 -0.05 14.73 15.02
C ALA A 152 -1.17 15.69 14.60
N PRO A 153 -1.74 16.43 15.55
CA PRO A 153 -2.59 17.55 15.23
C PRO A 153 -1.79 18.66 14.53
N VAL A 154 -2.50 19.55 13.82
CA VAL A 154 -1.91 20.52 12.90
C VAL A 154 -0.93 21.48 13.58
N ASP A 155 -1.19 21.82 14.84
CA ASP A 155 -0.42 22.71 15.70
C ASP A 155 0.91 22.09 16.17
N LYS A 156 1.04 20.76 16.18
CA LYS A 156 2.26 20.05 16.62
C LYS A 156 3.14 19.52 15.48
N LYS A 157 2.76 19.77 14.22
CA LYS A 157 3.47 19.24 13.04
C LYS A 157 4.93 19.68 12.94
N ASP A 158 5.28 20.87 13.43
CA ASP A 158 6.62 21.41 13.28
C ASP A 158 7.64 20.73 14.19
N VAL A 159 7.20 20.10 15.30
CA VAL A 159 8.04 19.22 16.13
C VAL A 159 8.53 18.04 15.29
N LEU A 160 7.62 17.40 14.56
CA LEU A 160 7.92 16.24 13.73
C LEU A 160 8.78 16.60 12.52
N LYS A 161 8.54 17.75 11.88
CA LYS A 161 9.43 18.26 10.81
C LYS A 161 10.85 18.47 11.32
N LYS A 162 11.02 19.14 12.47
CA LYS A 162 12.35 19.37 13.08
C LYS A 162 13.03 18.04 13.42
N ALA A 163 12.27 17.03 13.84
CA ALA A 163 12.75 15.67 14.08
C ALA A 163 12.93 14.82 12.79
N LYS A 164 12.80 15.44 11.60
CA LYS A 164 12.99 14.83 10.27
C LYS A 164 11.96 13.76 9.89
N TYR A 165 10.76 13.80 10.46
CA TYR A 165 9.65 12.99 9.96
C TYR A 165 9.16 13.56 8.62
N LYS A 166 8.70 12.66 7.75
CA LYS A 166 8.06 13.01 6.49
C LYS A 166 6.58 12.75 6.59
N PHE A 167 5.77 13.72 6.19
CA PHE A 167 4.32 13.54 6.16
C PHE A 167 3.92 12.67 4.97
N SER A 168 3.19 11.58 5.24
CA SER A 168 2.50 10.79 4.22
C SER A 168 1.14 11.43 3.98
N THR A 169 0.97 12.11 2.84
CA THR A 169 -0.32 12.70 2.44
C THR A 169 -1.39 11.63 2.21
N PHE A 170 -0.99 10.40 1.93
CA PHE A 170 -1.86 9.27 1.72
C PHE A 170 -2.33 8.63 3.03
N GLU A 171 -1.39 8.27 3.92
CA GLU A 171 -1.73 7.66 5.21
C GLU A 171 -2.15 8.71 6.27
N LYS A 172 -1.99 10.00 5.95
CA LYS A 172 -2.23 11.15 6.84
C LYS A 172 -1.45 11.05 8.17
N VAL A 173 -0.26 10.44 8.13
CA VAL A 173 0.63 10.27 9.28
C VAL A 173 2.03 10.75 8.97
N TRP A 174 2.78 11.11 10.00
CA TRP A 174 4.20 11.40 9.91
C TRP A 174 5.00 10.12 10.07
N ILE A 175 5.98 9.90 9.19
CA ILE A 175 6.76 8.66 9.15
C ILE A 175 8.26 8.99 9.22
N LYS A 176 9.00 8.23 10.03
CA LYS A 176 10.47 8.26 10.08
C LYS A 176 11.01 6.84 10.09
N GLU A 177 12.07 6.62 9.30
CA GLU A 177 12.87 5.40 9.32
C GLU A 177 13.90 5.53 10.46
N VAL A 178 13.91 4.56 11.37
CA VAL A 178 14.74 4.57 12.58
C VAL A 178 15.42 3.21 12.71
N GLN A 179 16.70 3.20 13.09
CA GLN A 179 17.41 1.97 13.39
C GLN A 179 16.80 1.31 14.63
N GLN A 180 16.62 -0.02 14.63
CA GLN A 180 15.96 -0.76 15.70
C GLN A 180 16.53 -0.42 17.08
N LYS A 181 17.86 -0.31 17.20
CA LYS A 181 18.56 0.09 18.43
C LYS A 181 18.25 1.51 18.93
N GLN A 182 17.71 2.38 18.09
CA GLN A 182 17.37 3.78 18.39
C GLN A 182 15.87 4.01 18.57
N VAL A 183 15.03 2.98 18.34
CA VAL A 183 13.57 3.10 18.39
C VAL A 183 13.09 3.58 19.75
N GLN A 184 13.60 3.01 20.84
CA GLN A 184 13.17 3.39 22.19
C GLN A 184 13.47 4.86 22.50
N MET A 185 14.69 5.33 22.18
CA MET A 185 15.08 6.72 22.36
C MET A 185 14.18 7.68 21.56
N GLU A 186 13.82 7.31 20.33
CA GLU A 186 12.92 8.13 19.51
C GLU A 186 11.48 8.12 20.05
N LYS A 187 10.98 6.98 20.57
CA LYS A 187 9.68 6.90 21.25
C LYS A 187 9.67 7.74 22.51
N ASP A 188 10.72 7.72 23.32
CA ASP A 188 10.84 8.53 24.54
C ASP A 188 10.84 10.04 24.23
N PHE A 189 11.38 10.44 23.07
CA PHE A 189 11.26 11.80 22.56
C PHE A 189 9.80 12.13 22.18
N LEU A 190 9.13 11.27 21.42
CA LEU A 190 7.75 11.49 20.98
C LEU A 190 6.75 11.53 22.15
N LYS A 191 6.94 10.69 23.17
CA LYS A 191 6.09 10.65 24.39
C LYS A 191 6.01 11.98 25.13
N ARG A 192 6.96 12.90 24.92
CA ARG A 192 6.94 14.25 25.49
C ARG A 192 5.86 15.15 24.87
N PHE A 193 5.39 14.82 23.67
CA PHE A 193 4.51 15.67 22.87
C PHE A 193 3.20 14.98 22.46
N PHE A 194 3.21 13.65 22.34
CA PHE A 194 2.12 12.84 21.80
C PHE A 194 1.81 11.65 22.72
N PRO A 195 0.53 11.26 22.83
CA PRO A 195 0.16 10.05 23.56
C PRO A 195 0.62 8.80 22.82
N GLU A 196 0.75 7.69 23.56
CA GLU A 196 1.20 6.41 22.99
C GLU A 196 0.25 5.86 21.93
N SER A 197 -1.05 6.13 22.05
CA SER A 197 -2.07 5.77 21.06
C SER A 197 -1.88 6.40 19.69
N ASP A 198 -1.14 7.51 19.59
CA ASP A 198 -0.87 8.20 18.33
C ASP A 198 0.39 7.69 17.63
N MET A 199 1.13 6.80 18.27
CA MET A 199 2.37 6.23 17.77
C MET A 199 2.16 4.78 17.32
N LEU A 200 2.76 4.43 16.19
CA LEU A 200 2.78 3.06 15.69
C LEU A 200 4.19 2.71 15.25
N GLU A 201 4.66 1.58 15.75
CA GLU A 201 5.93 0.97 15.38
C GLU A 201 5.65 -0.15 14.37
N VAL A 202 6.28 -0.06 13.21
CA VAL A 202 6.07 -1.02 12.12
C VAL A 202 7.42 -1.53 11.62
N PRO A 203 7.69 -2.84 11.69
CA PRO A 203 8.83 -3.44 11.01
C PRO A 203 8.79 -3.11 9.52
N PHE A 204 9.93 -2.73 8.93
CA PHE A 204 9.95 -2.27 7.53
C PHE A 204 9.39 -3.32 6.54
N HIS A 205 9.62 -4.60 6.82
CA HIS A 205 9.21 -5.75 6.00
C HIS A 205 7.75 -6.21 6.20
N ASP A 206 7.02 -5.64 7.16
CA ASP A 206 5.62 -5.99 7.42
C ASP A 206 4.65 -5.36 6.42
N LEU A 207 5.10 -4.36 5.66
CA LEU A 207 4.33 -3.74 4.58
C LEU A 207 2.95 -3.23 5.01
N SER A 208 2.79 -2.78 6.26
CA SER A 208 1.49 -2.31 6.73
C SER A 208 1.18 -0.90 6.21
N PHE A 209 0.04 -0.78 5.52
CA PHE A 209 -0.50 0.49 5.04
C PHE A 209 -1.55 0.99 6.04
N TYR A 210 -1.34 2.18 6.61
CA TYR A 210 -2.29 2.80 7.51
C TYR A 210 -3.20 3.77 6.75
N VAL A 211 -4.16 3.21 6.00
CA VAL A 211 -5.10 3.98 5.19
C VAL A 211 -6.42 4.10 5.94
N VAL A 212 -6.97 5.30 6.07
CA VAL A 212 -8.26 5.51 6.72
C VAL A 212 -9.36 5.60 5.67
N TYR A 213 -10.36 4.74 5.79
CA TYR A 213 -11.60 4.81 5.04
C TYR A 213 -12.68 5.50 5.87
N PHE A 214 -13.43 6.36 5.20
CA PHE A 214 -14.69 6.88 5.66
C PHE A 214 -15.81 6.03 5.07
N VAL A 215 -16.47 5.27 5.93
CA VAL A 215 -17.64 4.48 5.57
C VAL A 215 -18.86 5.37 5.74
N SER A 216 -19.61 5.58 4.66
CA SER A 216 -20.83 6.37 4.65
C SER A 216 -22.03 5.49 4.29
N LEU A 217 -23.05 5.52 5.14
CA LEU A 217 -24.25 4.71 5.03
C LEU A 217 -25.47 5.60 4.80
N LYS A 218 -26.24 5.31 3.75
CA LYS A 218 -27.59 5.86 3.57
C LYS A 218 -28.63 4.86 4.04
N ASN A 219 -29.83 5.37 4.32
CA ASN A 219 -30.99 4.61 4.83
C ASN A 219 -30.76 3.97 6.22
N GLY A 220 -29.79 4.45 6.99
CA GLY A 220 -29.48 3.91 8.32
C GLY A 220 -30.49 4.25 9.42
N ARG A 221 -31.51 5.07 9.16
CA ARG A 221 -32.47 5.53 10.18
C ARG A 221 -33.18 4.37 10.89
N ILE A 222 -33.48 3.29 10.16
CA ILE A 222 -34.13 2.08 10.72
C ILE A 222 -33.21 1.29 11.65
N HIS A 223 -31.89 1.53 11.59
CA HIS A 223 -30.86 0.85 12.38
C HIS A 223 -30.16 1.82 13.34
N TYR A 224 -30.85 2.89 13.79
CA TYR A 224 -30.26 3.99 14.55
C TYR A 224 -29.42 3.52 15.75
N ASP A 225 -30.01 2.72 16.64
CA ASP A 225 -29.33 2.29 17.88
C ASP A 225 -28.14 1.39 17.57
N THR A 226 -28.31 0.42 16.67
CA THR A 226 -27.25 -0.49 16.24
C THR A 226 -26.09 0.26 15.58
N LEU A 227 -26.35 1.22 14.69
CA LEU A 227 -25.30 2.00 14.05
C LEU A 227 -24.54 2.87 15.05
N LYS A 228 -25.24 3.43 16.04
CA LYS A 228 -24.61 4.21 17.11
C LYS A 228 -23.72 3.34 17.99
N GLU A 229 -24.18 2.14 18.38
CA GLU A 229 -23.37 1.15 19.11
C GLU A 229 -22.15 0.68 18.32
N MET A 230 -22.29 0.52 17.00
CA MET A 230 -21.18 0.23 16.10
C MET A 230 -20.21 1.40 15.90
N GLY A 231 -20.48 2.57 16.49
CA GLY A 231 -19.61 3.75 16.45
C GLY A 231 -19.81 4.65 15.22
N TYR A 232 -20.92 4.54 14.50
CA TYR A 232 -21.28 5.49 13.45
C TYR A 232 -21.85 6.78 14.04
N GLN A 233 -21.56 7.89 13.38
CA GLN A 233 -22.05 9.21 13.73
C GLN A 233 -22.92 9.76 12.60
N TYR A 234 -24.07 10.33 12.96
CA TYR A 234 -24.98 10.91 11.99
C TYR A 234 -24.43 12.24 11.43
N GLU A 235 -24.39 12.36 10.11
CA GLU A 235 -23.90 13.52 9.34
C GLU A 235 -22.47 13.99 9.69
N ALA A 236 -21.62 13.12 10.23
CA ALA A 236 -20.25 13.45 10.56
C ALA A 236 -19.33 13.56 9.32
N TYR A 237 -18.20 14.26 9.48
CA TYR A 237 -17.09 14.36 8.52
C TYR A 237 -17.41 14.99 7.15
N ASP A 238 -18.51 15.74 7.04
CA ASP A 238 -18.94 16.43 5.82
C ASP A 238 -19.00 15.49 4.59
N LEU A 239 -19.66 14.33 4.76
CA LEU A 239 -19.82 13.31 3.71
C LEU A 239 -21.20 13.29 3.05
N GLY A 240 -22.04 14.25 3.42
CA GLY A 240 -23.38 14.46 2.88
C GLY A 240 -24.48 14.36 3.93
N ARG A 241 -25.64 14.95 3.60
CA ARG A 241 -26.82 14.93 4.46
C ARG A 241 -27.47 13.54 4.50
N PHE A 242 -28.11 13.23 5.61
CA PHE A 242 -28.85 11.99 5.87
C PHE A 242 -27.97 10.73 5.78
N THR A 243 -26.73 10.83 6.25
CA THR A 243 -25.76 9.72 6.23
C THR A 243 -25.25 9.38 7.62
N TRP A 244 -24.93 8.11 7.84
CA TRP A 244 -24.20 7.63 9.02
C TRP A 244 -22.77 7.34 8.62
N ASN A 245 -21.82 7.92 9.35
CA ASN A 245 -20.42 7.94 8.94
C ASN A 245 -19.50 7.42 10.05
N LYS A 246 -18.50 6.62 9.66
CA LYS A 246 -17.47 6.08 10.56
C LYS A 246 -16.12 6.07 9.86
N GLN A 247 -15.07 6.38 10.62
CA GLN A 247 -13.70 6.19 10.17
C GLN A 247 -13.20 4.81 10.59
N ILE A 248 -12.59 4.08 9.67
CA ILE A 248 -11.94 2.80 9.95
C ILE A 248 -10.59 2.73 9.25
N VAL A 249 -9.71 1.86 9.72
CA VAL A 249 -8.53 1.47 8.93
C VAL A 249 -8.99 0.58 7.78
N ALA A 250 -8.47 0.80 6.57
CA ALA A 250 -8.86 0.09 5.36
C ALA A 250 -8.78 -1.44 5.51
N SER A 251 -7.76 -1.96 6.20
CA SER A 251 -7.61 -3.38 6.49
C SER A 251 -8.77 -4.00 7.29
N LYS A 252 -9.55 -3.18 8.01
CA LYS A 252 -10.75 -3.61 8.74
C LYS A 252 -12.03 -3.53 7.90
N TRP A 253 -11.91 -3.13 6.63
CA TRP A 253 -13.07 -2.92 5.76
C TRP A 253 -13.91 -4.19 5.59
N ARG A 254 -13.29 -5.34 5.33
CA ARG A 254 -14.03 -6.61 5.13
C ARG A 254 -14.85 -7.01 6.36
N GLU A 255 -14.23 -6.93 7.55
CA GLU A 255 -14.91 -7.21 8.83
C GLU A 255 -16.09 -6.25 9.07
N GLU A 256 -15.92 -4.96 8.76
CA GLU A 256 -16.98 -3.97 8.90
C GLU A 256 -18.10 -4.18 7.88
N GLU A 257 -17.76 -4.50 6.62
CA GLU A 257 -18.70 -4.78 5.54
C GLU A 257 -19.57 -6.01 5.87
N GLU A 258 -18.99 -7.06 6.43
CA GLU A 258 -19.72 -8.25 6.90
C GLU A 258 -20.77 -7.88 7.95
N LYS A 259 -20.40 -7.08 8.97
CA LYS A 259 -21.34 -6.61 10.00
C LYS A 259 -22.48 -5.79 9.39
N LEU A 260 -22.15 -4.90 8.45
CA LEU A 260 -23.14 -4.06 7.77
C LEU A 260 -24.06 -4.87 6.84
N SER A 261 -23.57 -5.96 6.26
CA SER A 261 -24.35 -6.81 5.35
C SER A 261 -25.55 -7.47 6.05
N LEU A 262 -25.49 -7.62 7.38
CA LEU A 262 -26.59 -8.12 8.20
C LEU A 262 -27.74 -7.10 8.34
N LEU A 263 -27.47 -5.83 8.09
CA LEU A 263 -28.44 -4.74 8.19
C LEU A 263 -29.11 -4.49 6.84
N LYS A 264 -30.35 -4.97 6.68
CA LYS A 264 -31.10 -4.84 5.43
C LYS A 264 -31.37 -3.37 5.06
N GLY A 265 -31.32 -3.08 3.76
CA GLY A 265 -31.73 -1.79 3.18
C GLY A 265 -30.68 -0.67 3.23
N LEU A 266 -29.50 -0.94 3.80
CA LEU A 266 -28.39 0.01 3.79
C LEU A 266 -27.80 0.17 2.39
N LYS A 267 -27.43 1.41 2.05
CA LYS A 267 -26.58 1.71 0.90
C LYS A 267 -25.22 2.17 1.40
N ILE A 268 -24.19 1.40 1.11
CA ILE A 268 -22.85 1.55 1.67
C ILE A 268 -21.94 2.21 0.63
N ARG A 269 -21.09 3.14 1.06
CA ARG A 269 -20.06 3.77 0.24
C ARG A 269 -18.78 3.95 1.05
N THR A 270 -17.63 3.58 0.48
CA THR A 270 -16.31 3.94 1.01
C THR A 270 -15.77 5.18 0.32
N ILE A 271 -15.16 6.06 1.11
CA ILE A 271 -14.53 7.30 0.66
C ILE A 271 -13.19 7.41 1.37
N ALA A 272 -12.12 7.76 0.65
CA ALA A 272 -10.89 8.24 1.27
C ALA A 272 -10.73 9.74 0.99
N LYS A 273 -10.40 10.50 2.04
CA LYS A 273 -10.06 11.94 1.99
C LYS A 273 -8.56 12.12 2.28
#